data_AF-A0A6C0DKK5-F1
#
_entry.id   AF-A0A6C0DKK5-F1
#
_cell.length_a   1.000
_cell.length_b   1.000
_cell.length_c   1.000
_cell.angle_alpha   90.00
_cell.angle_beta   90.00
_cell.angle_gamma   90.00
#
_symmetry.space_group_name_H-M   'P 1'
#
loop_
_entity.id
_entity.type
_entity.pdbx_description
1 polymer ?
#
loop_
_entity_poly.entity_id
_entity_poly.type
_entity_poly.pdbx_seq_one_letter_code
_entity_poly.pdbx_strand_id
1 'polypeptide(L)'
;MTSRSSFTCEKPSECPVCYEVLEDHKPLSCGHWVHKSCIVKSKKDICPMCRAKVKLTRREREEIISLMTQPVLYQEPSHYQEQEELPYTMPNENTIVTLNIRRRFRVEDDAILYDGRVISENGNRVKIAFTNQFEAMNFCSYIESTNKVDRVLIDDLRRNTEHIQTRNYEVIDI
;
A
#
# COMPACT_ATOMS: atom_id res chain seq x y z
N MET A 1 9.16 -18.08 30.40
CA MET A 1 10.28 -17.62 29.56
C MET A 1 10.77 -18.82 28.76
N THR A 2 10.30 -18.98 27.51
CA THR A 2 10.75 -20.08 26.66
C THR A 2 12.19 -19.79 26.23
N SER A 3 13.14 -20.62 26.68
CA SER A 3 14.53 -20.56 26.21
C SER A 3 14.51 -20.85 24.71
N ARG A 4 14.69 -19.81 23.89
CA ARG A 4 14.87 -19.99 22.45
C ARG A 4 16.18 -20.74 22.26
N SER A 5 16.09 -22.03 21.95
CA SER A 5 17.23 -22.78 21.40
C SER A 5 17.70 -22.01 20.17
N SER A 6 18.92 -21.50 20.23
CA SER A 6 19.54 -20.80 19.10
C SER A 6 19.79 -21.82 18.01
N PHE A 7 18.83 -21.97 17.09
CA PHE A 7 19.06 -22.67 15.84
C PHE A 7 20.13 -21.88 15.07
N THR A 8 21.36 -22.35 15.12
CA THR A 8 22.43 -21.88 14.25
C THR A 8 22.29 -22.62 12.93
N CYS A 9 21.87 -21.92 11.88
CA CYS A 9 21.93 -22.46 10.53
C CYS A 9 23.40 -22.68 10.12
N GLU A 10 23.66 -23.69 9.29
CA GLU A 10 24.97 -23.88 8.67
C GLU A 10 25.36 -22.61 7.90
N LYS A 11 26.67 -22.30 7.88
CA LYS A 11 27.17 -21.10 7.20
C LYS A 11 27.03 -21.29 5.67
N PRO A 12 26.22 -20.48 4.98
CA PRO A 12 26.21 -20.50 3.52
C PRO A 12 27.49 -19.86 2.96
N SER A 13 27.86 -20.22 1.73
CA SER A 13 28.97 -19.59 1.00
C SER A 13 28.67 -18.13 0.65
N GLU A 14 27.40 -17.80 0.43
CA GLU A 14 26.93 -16.51 -0.06
C GLU A 14 25.88 -15.89 0.87
N CYS A 15 25.78 -14.57 0.83
CA CYS A 15 24.77 -13.81 1.55
C CYS A 15 23.42 -13.87 0.83
N PRO A 16 22.31 -14.20 1.53
CA PRO A 16 20.99 -14.31 0.91
C PRO A 16 20.38 -12.96 0.48
N VAL A 17 21.05 -11.84 0.74
CA VAL A 17 20.56 -10.49 0.40
C VAL A 17 21.23 -9.95 -0.87
N CYS A 18 22.56 -10.02 -0.96
CA CYS A 18 23.31 -9.51 -2.11
C CYS A 18 23.86 -10.61 -3.02
N TYR A 19 23.78 -11.88 -2.63
CA TYR A 19 24.37 -13.03 -3.33
C TYR A 19 25.90 -12.96 -3.50
N GLU A 20 26.58 -12.14 -2.70
CA GLU A 20 28.04 -12.07 -2.65
C GLU A 20 28.59 -13.00 -1.57
N VAL A 21 29.88 -13.34 -1.68
CA VAL A 21 30.58 -14.24 -0.74
C VAL A 21 30.48 -13.74 0.70
N LEU A 22 30.11 -14.64 1.61
CA LEU A 22 29.90 -14.30 3.01
C LEU A 22 31.21 -14.31 3.81
N GLU A 23 31.89 -13.16 3.81
CA GLU A 23 33.16 -12.94 4.53
C GLU A 23 33.00 -12.93 6.06
N ASP A 24 31.81 -12.58 6.56
CA ASP A 24 31.56 -12.49 7.99
C ASP A 24 31.83 -13.81 8.72
N HIS A 25 32.59 -13.75 9.81
CA HIS A 25 32.98 -14.93 10.59
C HIS A 25 31.92 -15.37 11.61
N LYS A 26 30.88 -14.56 11.84
CA LYS A 26 29.86 -14.82 12.86
C LYS A 26 28.46 -14.55 12.31
N PRO A 27 27.46 -15.39 12.66
CA PRO A 27 26.08 -15.10 12.34
C PRO A 27 25.57 -13.89 13.16
N LEU A 28 24.42 -13.35 12.75
CA LEU A 28 23.70 -12.35 13.53
C LEU A 28 23.28 -12.92 14.90
N SER A 29 22.88 -12.04 15.83
CA SER A 29 22.41 -12.46 17.17
C SER A 29 21.17 -13.36 17.16
N CYS A 30 20.48 -13.44 16.02
CA CYS A 30 19.35 -14.33 15.78
C CYS A 30 19.73 -15.69 15.16
N GLY A 31 21.01 -15.94 14.86
CA GLY A 31 21.51 -17.20 14.29
C GLY A 31 21.60 -17.23 12.75
N HIS A 32 21.07 -16.23 12.04
CA HIS A 32 21.11 -16.17 10.58
C HIS A 32 22.40 -15.54 10.05
N TRP A 33 22.83 -15.99 8.87
CA TRP A 33 24.01 -15.49 8.17
C TRP A 33 23.60 -14.46 7.11
N VAL A 34 23.97 -13.20 7.33
CA VAL A 34 23.75 -12.07 6.41
C VAL A 34 24.87 -11.07 6.67
N HIS A 35 25.41 -10.42 5.63
CA HIS A 35 26.38 -9.36 5.84
C HIS A 35 25.79 -8.24 6.70
N LYS A 36 26.55 -7.77 7.69
CA LYS A 36 26.12 -6.59 8.46
C LYS A 36 25.95 -5.34 7.58
N SER A 37 26.78 -5.19 6.56
CA SER A 37 26.68 -4.10 5.59
C SER A 37 25.36 -4.13 4.82
N CYS A 38 24.84 -5.31 4.45
CA CYS A 38 23.52 -5.45 3.83
C CYS A 38 22.39 -4.98 4.76
N ILE A 39 22.48 -5.28 6.06
CA ILE A 39 21.52 -4.78 7.07
C ILE A 39 21.57 -3.24 7.12
N VAL A 40 22.76 -2.66 7.21
CA VAL A 40 22.95 -1.20 7.26
C VAL A 40 22.42 -0.52 5.98
N LYS A 41 22.76 -1.04 4.80
CA LYS A 41 22.27 -0.54 3.50
C LYS A 41 20.75 -0.63 3.36
N SER A 42 20.11 -1.62 3.99
CA SER A 42 18.65 -1.75 4.02
C SER A 42 17.95 -0.68 4.87
N LYS A 43 18.72 0.14 5.59
CA LYS A 43 18.25 1.20 6.50
C LYS A 43 17.37 0.69 7.64
N LYS A 44 17.53 -0.57 8.04
CA LYS A 44 16.72 -1.24 9.08
C LYS A 44 17.63 -2.02 10.02
N ASP A 45 17.31 -2.03 11.31
CA ASP A 45 18.01 -2.82 12.33
C ASP A 45 17.38 -4.21 12.54
N ILE A 46 16.85 -4.79 11.46
CA ILE A 46 16.00 -5.98 11.46
C ILE A 46 16.59 -7.03 10.52
N CYS A 47 16.67 -8.28 10.98
CA CYS A 47 17.11 -9.41 10.15
C CYS A 47 16.10 -9.69 9.04
N PRO A 48 16.51 -9.78 7.76
CA PRO A 48 15.59 -10.04 6.64
C PRO A 48 14.97 -11.44 6.67
N MET A 49 15.64 -12.41 7.32
CA MET A 49 15.19 -13.80 7.35
C MET A 49 14.10 -14.05 8.39
N CYS A 50 14.24 -13.48 9.59
CA CYS A 50 13.35 -13.80 10.73
C CYS A 50 12.73 -12.57 11.41
N ARG A 51 13.02 -11.36 10.92
CA ARG A 51 12.55 -10.09 11.48
C ARG A 51 12.97 -9.81 12.93
N ALA A 52 13.93 -10.57 13.46
CA ALA A 52 14.49 -10.28 14.78
C ALA A 52 15.37 -9.01 14.74
N LYS A 53 15.35 -8.25 15.84
CA LYS A 53 16.20 -7.07 16.02
C LYS A 53 17.68 -7.47 16.04
N VAL A 54 18.48 -6.81 15.23
CA VAL A 54 19.93 -7.06 15.11
C VAL A 54 20.68 -6.13 16.05
N LYS A 55 21.65 -6.69 16.78
CA LYS A 55 22.56 -5.89 17.61
C LYS A 55 23.60 -5.19 16.73
N LEU A 56 23.31 -3.96 16.36
CA LEU A 56 24.24 -3.06 15.66
C LEU A 56 25.06 -2.24 16.67
N THR A 57 26.30 -1.93 16.29
CA THR A 57 27.17 -0.97 16.97
C THR A 57 26.64 0.45 16.83
N ARG A 58 27.19 1.39 17.61
CA ARG A 58 26.81 2.81 17.51
C ARG A 58 27.08 3.38 16.10
N ARG A 59 28.26 3.09 15.53
CA ARG A 59 28.66 3.55 14.19
C ARG A 59 27.73 3.04 13.09
N GLU A 60 27.36 1.76 13.12
CA GLU A 60 26.42 1.17 12.15
C GLU A 60 25.02 1.79 12.26
N ARG A 61 24.56 2.14 13.46
CA ARG A 61 23.28 2.85 13.64
C ARG A 61 23.32 4.28 13.12
N GLU A 62 24.42 5.00 13.37
CA GLU A 62 24.63 6.35 12.84
C GLU A 62 24.65 6.35 11.31
N GLU A 63 25.24 5.31 10.69
CA GLU A 63 25.23 5.11 9.24
C GLU A 63 23.81 4.89 8.70
N ILE A 64 23.00 4.05 9.36
CA ILE A 64 21.57 3.89 9.00
C ILE A 64 20.85 5.24 9.05
N ILE A 65 21.01 6.01 10.13
CA ILE A 65 20.38 7.32 10.28
C ILE A 65 20.80 8.26 9.15
N SER A 66 22.10 8.32 8.85
CA SER A 66 22.65 9.13 7.76
C SER A 66 22.01 8.75 6.42
N LEU A 67 21.90 7.46 6.12
CA LEU A 67 21.26 6.95 4.89
C LEU A 67 19.76 7.23 4.83
N MET A 68 19.06 7.31 5.96
CA MET A 68 17.63 7.66 6.01
C MET A 68 17.40 9.16 5.79
N THR A 69 18.33 10.01 6.26
CA THR A 69 18.22 11.47 6.13
C THR A 69 18.64 12.02 4.77
N GLN A 70 19.28 11.21 3.92
CA GLN A 70 19.60 11.66 2.57
C GLN A 70 18.30 11.96 1.82
N PRO A 71 18.12 13.20 1.31
CA PRO A 71 16.97 13.49 0.47
C PRO A 71 17.02 12.51 -0.68
N VAL A 72 15.93 11.76 -0.88
CA VAL A 72 15.76 10.98 -2.09
C VAL A 72 15.77 12.03 -3.19
N LEU A 73 16.91 12.19 -3.88
CA LEU A 73 16.97 12.95 -5.11
C LEU A 73 16.02 12.21 -6.02
N TYR A 74 14.80 12.71 -6.12
CA TYR A 74 13.86 12.33 -7.14
C TYR A 74 14.59 12.64 -8.44
N GLN A 75 15.23 11.62 -9.01
CA GLN A 75 15.47 11.62 -10.44
C GLN A 75 14.07 11.61 -11.00
N GLU A 76 13.63 12.76 -11.52
CA GLU A 76 12.48 12.78 -12.41
C GLU A 76 12.70 11.64 -13.38
N PRO A 77 11.74 10.71 -13.52
CA PRO A 77 11.87 9.56 -14.41
C PRO A 77 12.34 10.08 -15.76
N SER A 78 13.63 9.88 -16.05
CA SER A 78 14.24 10.49 -17.22
C SER A 78 13.62 9.79 -18.40
N HIS A 79 12.73 10.52 -19.09
CA HIS A 79 12.19 10.10 -20.36
C HIS A 79 11.35 8.82 -20.26
N TYR A 80 10.10 8.94 -19.78
CA TYR A 80 9.05 8.12 -20.36
C TYR A 80 9.15 8.35 -21.88
N GLN A 81 9.62 7.36 -22.63
CA GLN A 81 9.38 7.36 -24.07
C GLN A 81 7.88 7.51 -24.22
N GLU A 82 7.45 8.52 -24.98
CA GLU A 82 6.08 8.71 -25.42
C GLU A 82 5.55 7.35 -25.88
N GLN A 83 4.87 6.65 -24.98
CA GLN A 83 3.97 5.58 -25.40
C GLN A 83 2.93 6.35 -26.20
N GLU A 84 2.75 5.96 -27.46
CA GLU A 84 1.65 6.42 -28.30
C GLU A 84 0.43 6.55 -27.39
N GLU A 85 -0.02 7.79 -27.17
CA GLU A 85 -1.23 8.07 -26.45
C GLU A 85 -2.35 7.39 -27.23
N LEU A 86 -2.65 6.14 -26.90
CA LEU A 86 -3.92 5.54 -27.23
C LEU A 86 -4.95 6.56 -26.76
N PRO A 87 -5.89 7.00 -27.61
CA PRO A 87 -6.86 8.01 -27.24
C PRO A 87 -7.65 7.47 -26.06
N TYR A 88 -7.21 7.83 -24.85
CA TYR A 88 -7.95 7.61 -23.64
C TYR A 88 -9.06 8.65 -23.72
N THR A 89 -10.16 8.28 -24.38
CA THR A 89 -11.43 8.97 -24.19
C THR A 89 -11.70 8.90 -22.70
N MET A 90 -11.37 9.98 -22.00
CA MET A 90 -11.76 10.16 -20.60
C MET A 90 -13.26 9.89 -20.56
N PRO A 91 -13.75 8.84 -19.88
CA PRO A 91 -15.17 8.76 -19.64
C PRO A 91 -15.49 9.95 -18.75
N ASN A 92 -16.21 10.92 -19.30
CA ASN A 92 -16.68 12.12 -18.61
C ASN A 92 -17.83 11.77 -17.62
N GLU A 93 -17.79 10.57 -17.04
CA GLU A 93 -18.85 10.02 -16.23
C GLU A 93 -18.32 9.86 -14.81
N ASN A 94 -18.71 10.83 -13.96
CA ASN A 94 -18.50 10.74 -12.52
C ASN A 94 -18.90 9.34 -12.04
N THR A 95 -17.95 8.59 -11.48
CA THR A 95 -18.26 7.26 -10.94
C THR A 95 -19.00 7.45 -9.62
N ILE A 96 -20.28 7.05 -9.56
CA ILE A 96 -21.09 7.19 -8.35
C ILE A 96 -21.08 5.88 -7.57
N VAL A 97 -20.52 5.91 -6.37
CA VAL A 97 -20.56 4.81 -5.40
C VAL A 97 -21.70 5.09 -4.42
N THR A 98 -22.61 4.12 -4.24
CA THR A 98 -23.64 4.19 -3.21
C THR A 98 -23.29 3.26 -2.06
N LEU A 99 -23.10 3.81 -0.86
CA LEU A 99 -22.83 3.09 0.37
C LEU A 99 -24.10 3.00 1.24
N ASN A 100 -24.31 1.85 1.90
CA ASN A 100 -25.20 1.77 3.07
C ASN A 100 -24.36 1.75 4.34
N ILE A 101 -24.52 2.74 5.21
CA ILE A 101 -23.76 2.92 6.45
C ILE A 101 -24.62 2.44 7.64
N ARG A 102 -24.09 1.52 8.45
CA ARG A 102 -24.82 0.94 9.60
C ARG A 102 -24.77 1.79 10.87
N ARG A 103 -23.80 2.69 10.99
CA ARG A 103 -23.60 3.56 12.16
C ARG A 103 -23.40 4.98 11.66
N ARG A 104 -23.84 6.00 12.41
CA ARG A 104 -23.49 7.40 12.12
C ARG A 104 -21.98 7.53 12.07
N PHE A 105 -21.43 7.50 10.87
CA PHE A 105 -20.02 7.65 10.59
C PHE A 105 -19.89 8.91 9.73
N ARG A 106 -18.90 9.75 10.02
CA ARG A 106 -18.61 10.93 9.20
C ARG A 106 -17.92 10.48 7.92
N VAL A 107 -18.71 10.08 6.94
CA VAL A 107 -18.21 9.61 5.63
C VAL A 107 -17.61 10.76 4.83
N GLU A 108 -17.97 12.00 5.11
CA GLU A 108 -17.42 13.18 4.43
C GLU A 108 -15.90 13.30 4.62
N ASP A 109 -15.40 13.18 5.86
CA ASP A 109 -13.97 13.32 6.15
C ASP A 109 -13.12 12.22 5.47
N ASP A 110 -13.67 10.99 5.40
CA ASP A 110 -13.00 9.84 4.78
C ASP A 110 -13.12 9.86 3.23
N ALA A 111 -14.19 10.44 2.66
CA ALA A 111 -14.39 10.53 1.22
C ALA A 111 -13.48 11.57 0.57
N ILE A 112 -13.24 12.69 1.26
CA ILE A 112 -12.34 13.76 0.79
C ILE A 112 -10.91 13.24 0.57
N LEU A 113 -10.47 12.26 1.36
CA LEU A 113 -9.13 11.65 1.22
C LEU A 113 -8.92 10.93 -0.13
N TYR A 114 -10.00 10.64 -0.85
CA TYR A 114 -9.99 9.92 -2.12
C TYR A 114 -10.65 10.74 -3.23
N ASP A 115 -10.65 12.08 -3.12
CA ASP A 115 -11.32 13.00 -4.05
C ASP A 115 -12.80 12.68 -4.29
N GLY A 116 -13.42 12.01 -3.32
CA GLY A 116 -14.82 11.66 -3.31
C GLY A 116 -15.65 12.83 -2.81
N ARG A 117 -16.70 13.18 -3.57
CA ARG A 117 -17.69 14.18 -3.16
C ARG A 117 -18.99 13.50 -2.77
N VAL A 118 -19.43 13.67 -1.53
CA VAL A 118 -20.76 13.24 -1.10
C VAL A 118 -21.81 14.05 -1.88
N ILE A 119 -22.67 13.36 -2.63
CA ILE A 119 -23.70 13.97 -3.49
C ILE A 119 -25.06 13.95 -2.79
N SER A 120 -25.33 12.92 -1.98
CA SER A 120 -26.59 12.80 -1.24
C SER A 120 -26.46 11.89 -0.03
N GLU A 121 -27.11 12.24 1.07
CA GLU A 121 -27.26 11.41 2.27
C GLU A 121 -28.76 11.25 2.58
N ASN A 122 -29.23 9.99 2.66
CA ASN A 122 -30.61 9.67 3.00
C ASN A 122 -30.64 8.53 4.04
N GLY A 123 -30.76 8.90 5.31
CA GLY A 123 -30.76 7.97 6.43
C GLY A 123 -29.44 7.21 6.53
N ASN A 124 -29.48 5.92 6.22
CA ASN A 124 -28.31 5.04 6.24
C ASN A 124 -27.67 4.90 4.85
N ARG A 125 -28.03 5.73 3.87
CA ARG A 125 -27.49 5.67 2.50
C ARG A 125 -26.72 6.93 2.16
N VAL A 126 -25.49 6.77 1.67
CA VAL A 126 -24.66 7.87 1.19
C VAL A 126 -24.21 7.58 -0.24
N LYS A 127 -24.40 8.55 -1.14
CA LYS A 127 -23.88 8.50 -2.51
C LYS A 127 -22.67 9.41 -2.61
N ILE A 128 -21.60 8.91 -3.21
CA ILE A 128 -20.32 9.61 -3.37
C ILE A 128 -19.92 9.55 -4.84
N ALA A 129 -19.64 10.70 -5.44
CA ALA A 129 -19.06 10.80 -6.78
C ALA A 129 -17.54 10.83 -6.66
N PHE A 130 -16.89 10.10 -7.56
CA PHE A 130 -15.45 10.14 -7.78
C PHE A 130 -15.15 10.66 -9.18
N THR A 131 -13.99 11.29 -9.35
CA THR A 131 -13.59 11.84 -10.64
C THR A 131 -13.19 10.74 -11.62
N ASN A 132 -12.78 9.58 -11.10
CA ASN A 132 -12.43 8.41 -11.89
C ASN A 132 -12.69 7.10 -11.12
N GLN A 133 -12.69 5.99 -11.86
CA GLN A 133 -12.94 4.66 -11.33
C GLN A 133 -11.85 4.19 -10.33
N PHE A 134 -10.61 4.63 -10.51
CA PHE A 134 -9.49 4.21 -9.67
C PHE A 134 -9.63 4.75 -8.23
N GLU A 135 -10.02 6.02 -8.08
CA GLU A 135 -10.37 6.63 -6.80
C GLU A 135 -11.51 5.89 -6.11
N ALA A 136 -12.59 5.58 -6.85
CA ALA A 136 -13.71 4.82 -6.34
C ALA A 136 -13.27 3.44 -5.80
N MET A 137 -12.40 2.73 -6.52
CA MET A 137 -11.89 1.42 -6.11
C MET A 137 -11.01 1.49 -4.85
N ASN A 138 -10.13 2.50 -4.77
CA ASN A 138 -9.29 2.71 -3.60
C ASN A 138 -10.12 3.03 -2.36
N PHE A 139 -11.12 3.90 -2.50
CA PHE A 139 -12.05 4.21 -1.44
C PHE A 139 -12.83 2.98 -0.98
N CYS A 140 -13.32 2.14 -1.90
CA CYS A 140 -13.99 0.89 -1.54
C CYS A 140 -13.08 -0.05 -0.74
N SER A 141 -11.83 -0.21 -1.17
CA SER A 141 -10.83 -1.04 -0.48
C SER A 141 -10.51 -0.52 0.92
N TYR A 142 -10.42 0.80 1.07
CA TYR A 142 -10.26 1.44 2.38
C TYR A 142 -11.47 1.17 3.28
N ILE A 143 -12.68 1.39 2.78
CA ILE A 143 -13.91 1.18 3.53
C ILE A 143 -14.04 -0.29 3.99
N GLU A 144 -13.69 -1.26 3.13
CA GLU A 144 -13.62 -2.68 3.50
C GLU A 144 -12.65 -2.95 4.64
N SER A 145 -11.44 -2.39 4.57
CA SER A 145 -10.38 -2.61 5.57
C SER A 145 -10.78 -2.12 6.97
N THR A 146 -11.64 -1.10 7.03
CA THR A 146 -12.04 -0.50 8.30
C THR A 146 -13.16 -1.27 9.01
N ASN A 147 -13.72 -2.33 8.40
CA ASN A 147 -14.92 -3.05 8.89
C ASN A 147 -16.10 -2.12 9.19
N LYS A 148 -16.15 -0.91 8.60
CA LYS A 148 -17.18 0.09 8.85
C LYS A 148 -18.46 -0.16 8.03
N VAL A 149 -18.39 -1.02 6.99
CA VAL A 149 -19.49 -1.29 6.05
C VAL A 149 -19.77 -2.79 5.95
N ASP A 150 -21.02 -3.13 5.63
CA ASP A 150 -21.50 -4.51 5.54
C ASP A 150 -21.02 -5.16 4.23
N ARG A 151 -20.40 -6.34 4.33
CA ARG A 151 -19.76 -7.03 3.20
C ARG A 151 -20.69 -7.34 2.02
N VAL A 152 -22.00 -7.40 2.26
CA VAL A 152 -23.03 -7.76 1.26
C VAL A 152 -23.11 -6.74 0.10
N LEU A 153 -22.47 -5.57 0.22
CA LEU A 153 -22.66 -4.45 -0.71
C LEU A 153 -21.47 -4.07 -1.60
N ILE A 154 -20.27 -4.65 -1.41
CA ILE A 154 -19.18 -4.43 -2.39
C ILE A 154 -19.42 -5.25 -3.68
N ASP A 155 -20.17 -6.35 -3.59
CA ASP A 155 -20.45 -7.20 -4.75
C ASP A 155 -21.33 -6.51 -5.81
N ASP A 156 -22.14 -5.51 -5.44
CA ASP A 156 -22.91 -4.73 -6.42
C ASP A 156 -22.05 -3.70 -7.15
N LEU A 157 -20.97 -3.19 -6.54
CA LEU A 157 -19.99 -2.36 -7.23
C LEU A 157 -19.18 -3.20 -8.23
N ARG A 158 -18.72 -4.38 -7.79
CA ARG A 158 -17.99 -5.31 -8.67
C ARG A 158 -18.84 -5.78 -9.86
N ARG A 159 -20.12 -6.11 -9.62
CA ARG A 159 -21.05 -6.53 -10.68
C ARG A 159 -21.46 -5.39 -11.63
N ASN A 160 -21.57 -4.15 -11.14
CA ASN A 160 -21.88 -3.00 -12.00
C ASN A 160 -20.67 -2.48 -12.78
N THR A 161 -19.43 -2.65 -12.29
CA THR A 161 -18.23 -2.33 -13.08
C THR A 161 -18.06 -3.23 -14.31
N GLU A 162 -18.61 -4.45 -14.30
CA GLU A 162 -18.62 -5.35 -15.46
C GLU A 162 -19.80 -5.07 -16.43
N HIS A 163 -20.78 -4.27 -16.01
CA HIS A 163 -22.00 -3.96 -16.76
C HIS A 163 -22.27 -2.44 -16.89
N ILE A 164 -21.24 -1.64 -17.14
CA ILE A 164 -21.43 -0.30 -17.71
C ILE A 164 -21.77 -0.46 -19.21
N GLN A 165 -22.91 -1.09 -19.49
CA GLN A 165 -23.70 -0.84 -20.69
C GLN A 165 -24.87 0.03 -20.25
N THR A 166 -24.74 1.32 -20.55
CA THR A 166 -25.83 2.27 -20.84
C THR A 166 -27.24 1.67 -20.75
N ARG A 167 -27.83 1.65 -19.56
CA ARG A 167 -29.28 1.47 -19.41
C ARG A 167 -29.85 2.51 -18.44
N ASN A 168 -30.53 3.46 -19.09
CA ASN A 168 -31.55 4.37 -18.58
C ASN A 168 -31.11 5.41 -17.54
N TYR A 169 -30.60 6.54 -18.05
CA TYR A 169 -30.69 7.81 -17.34
C TYR A 169 -31.97 8.53 -17.78
N GLU A 170 -32.86 8.80 -16.84
CA GLU A 170 -33.75 9.96 -16.96
C GLU A 170 -32.91 11.19 -16.62
N VAL A 171 -32.63 12.00 -17.65
CA VAL A 171 -32.06 13.33 -17.48
C VAL A 171 -33.18 14.22 -16.95
N ILE A 172 -33.07 14.61 -15.68
CA ILE A 172 -33.86 15.73 -15.15
C ILE A 172 -32.96 16.96 -15.29
N ASP A 173 -33.21 17.75 -16.34
CA ASP A 173 -32.67 19.11 -16.45
C ASP A 173 -33.26 19.97 -15.33
N ILE A 174 -32.40 20.72 -14.65
CA ILE A 174 -32.75 21.77 -13.68
C ILE A 174 -32.40 23.11 -14.30
#